data_AF-A0A1S2NVL8-F1
#
_entry.id   AF-A0A1S2NVL8-F1
#
_cell.length_a   1.000
_cell.length_b   1.000
_cell.length_c   1.000
_cell.angle_alpha   90.00
_cell.angle_beta   90.00
_cell.angle_gamma   90.00
#
_symmetry.space_group_name_H-M   'P 1'
#
loop_
_entity.id
_entity.type
_entity.pdbx_description
1 polymer ?
#
loop_
_entity_poly.entity_id
_entity_poly.type
_entity_poly.pdbx_seq_one_letter_code
_entity_poly.pdbx_strand_id
1 'polypeptide(L)'
;MDGTIAQLVGELDADSSEVAEDAQHALIAMGSDALDELIAAVPGLGRFGQLCAIEVFTALQDPRPGDVLIDLLDSESSTVHQWAAEALADLEIQRAVPGLQRAYEAFRQRGEAPDDSEGVALRGALCDLGARDVVLPPRAAALRRSLENLDPAWPTVHLAEVIEQLAAHGQAVLYFQVWQVKPGGGTFGGHGPSIDWEIDRRLPWDRIVVDCRNWALPAAEATDKAPDLVATICWIDASDL
;
A
#
# COMPACT_ATOMS: atom_id res chain seq x y z
N MET A 1 -16.43 -16.23 -24.68
CA MET A 1 -17.91 -16.09 -24.71
C MET A 1 -18.17 -14.63 -24.48
N ASP A 2 -18.85 -13.93 -25.39
CA ASP A 2 -19.15 -12.50 -25.19
C ASP A 2 -20.39 -12.41 -24.28
N GLY A 3 -20.17 -12.40 -22.97
CA GLY A 3 -21.21 -12.11 -21.98
C GLY A 3 -21.63 -10.65 -22.06
N THR A 4 -22.88 -10.34 -21.74
CA THR A 4 -23.31 -8.93 -21.55
C THR A 4 -22.58 -8.33 -20.34
N ILE A 5 -22.35 -7.01 -20.29
CA ILE A 5 -21.70 -6.36 -19.14
C ILE A 5 -22.41 -6.73 -17.83
N ALA A 6 -23.75 -6.66 -17.78
CA ALA A 6 -24.58 -7.13 -16.66
C ALA A 6 -24.23 -8.54 -16.14
N GLN A 7 -24.03 -9.47 -17.07
CA GLN A 7 -23.72 -10.86 -16.75
C GLN A 7 -22.31 -10.96 -16.15
N LEU A 8 -21.33 -10.32 -16.80
CA LEU A 8 -19.93 -10.34 -16.34
C LEU A 8 -19.79 -9.70 -14.96
N VAL A 9 -20.51 -8.60 -14.72
CA VAL A 9 -20.57 -7.95 -13.40
C VAL A 9 -21.10 -8.92 -12.34
N GLY A 10 -22.15 -9.68 -12.63
CA GLY A 10 -22.67 -10.70 -11.71
C GLY A 10 -21.71 -11.88 -11.49
N GLU A 11 -20.90 -12.22 -12.50
CA GLU A 11 -19.89 -13.28 -12.44
C GLU A 11 -18.67 -12.91 -11.59
N LEU A 12 -18.46 -11.61 -11.26
CA LEU A 12 -17.44 -11.19 -10.29
C LEU A 12 -17.68 -11.78 -8.89
N ASP A 13 -18.92 -12.09 -8.54
CA ASP A 13 -19.30 -12.74 -7.28
C ASP A 13 -19.38 -14.28 -7.38
N ALA A 14 -18.93 -14.87 -8.49
CA ALA A 14 -18.97 -16.31 -8.64
C ALA A 14 -18.09 -17.00 -7.57
N ASP A 15 -18.61 -18.11 -7.01
CA ASP A 15 -17.86 -18.95 -6.07
C ASP A 15 -16.57 -19.53 -6.68
N SER A 16 -16.51 -19.63 -8.01
CA SER A 16 -15.35 -20.08 -8.77
C SER A 16 -14.45 -18.89 -9.09
N SER A 17 -13.22 -18.89 -8.55
CA SER A 17 -12.24 -17.83 -8.83
C SER A 17 -11.93 -17.71 -10.33
N GLU A 18 -11.90 -18.84 -11.06
CA GLU A 18 -11.69 -18.84 -12.51
C GLU A 18 -12.80 -18.08 -13.26
N VAL A 19 -14.05 -18.19 -12.82
CA VAL A 19 -15.19 -17.50 -13.46
C VAL A 19 -15.11 -15.99 -13.19
N ALA A 20 -14.79 -15.59 -11.97
CA ALA A 20 -14.63 -14.18 -11.62
C ALA A 20 -13.42 -13.53 -12.32
N GLU A 21 -12.30 -14.24 -12.41
CA GLU A 21 -11.10 -13.79 -13.13
C GLU A 21 -11.37 -13.64 -14.64
N ASP A 22 -12.07 -14.60 -15.26
CA ASP A 22 -12.49 -14.49 -16.66
C ASP A 22 -13.42 -13.30 -16.89
N ALA A 23 -14.37 -13.09 -15.98
CA ALA A 23 -15.30 -11.96 -16.05
C ALA A 23 -14.58 -10.61 -15.89
N GLN A 24 -13.63 -10.52 -14.94
CA GLN A 24 -12.76 -9.36 -14.77
C GLN A 24 -11.96 -9.06 -16.03
N HIS A 25 -11.29 -10.05 -16.61
CA HIS A 25 -10.52 -9.86 -17.85
C HIS A 25 -11.40 -9.40 -19.02
N ALA A 26 -12.63 -9.94 -19.12
CA ALA A 26 -13.58 -9.52 -20.13
C ALA A 26 -14.03 -8.07 -19.93
N LEU A 27 -14.31 -7.64 -18.69
CA LEU A 27 -14.66 -6.26 -18.36
C LEU A 27 -13.51 -5.29 -18.68
N ILE A 28 -12.26 -5.67 -18.36
CA ILE A 28 -11.07 -4.88 -18.72
C ILE A 28 -10.94 -4.76 -20.25
N ALA A 29 -11.16 -5.87 -20.99
CA ALA A 29 -11.08 -5.87 -22.44
C ALA A 29 -12.18 -5.02 -23.11
N MET A 30 -13.35 -4.88 -22.47
CA MET A 30 -14.42 -3.97 -22.89
C MET A 30 -14.08 -2.50 -22.65
N GLY A 31 -13.16 -2.21 -21.74
CA GLY A 31 -12.68 -0.86 -21.48
C GLY A 31 -13.70 0.03 -20.80
N SER A 32 -13.68 1.32 -21.13
CA SER A 32 -14.53 2.35 -20.54
C SER A 32 -16.03 2.13 -20.68
N ASP A 33 -16.45 1.29 -21.63
CA ASP A 33 -17.86 0.98 -21.92
C ASP A 33 -18.51 0.15 -20.81
N ALA A 34 -17.72 -0.60 -20.04
CA ALA A 34 -18.21 -1.41 -18.91
C ALA A 34 -18.39 -0.60 -17.61
N LEU A 35 -17.81 0.60 -17.52
CA LEU A 35 -17.66 1.31 -16.25
C LEU A 35 -18.97 1.76 -15.63
N ASP A 36 -19.91 2.31 -16.41
CA ASP A 36 -21.14 2.87 -15.84
C ASP A 36 -21.98 1.78 -15.15
N GLU A 37 -22.04 0.60 -15.75
CA GLU A 37 -22.76 -0.55 -15.19
C GLU A 37 -22.00 -1.18 -14.01
N LEU A 38 -20.68 -1.30 -14.11
CA LEU A 38 -19.86 -1.82 -13.01
C LEU A 38 -19.92 -0.90 -11.79
N ILE A 39 -19.78 0.42 -11.96
CA ILE A 39 -19.89 1.43 -10.89
C ILE A 39 -21.24 1.32 -10.17
N ALA A 40 -22.33 1.16 -10.92
CA ALA A 40 -23.67 1.04 -10.34
C ALA A 40 -23.86 -0.25 -9.53
N ALA A 41 -23.14 -1.32 -9.87
CA ALA A 41 -23.31 -2.63 -9.26
C ALA A 41 -22.43 -2.89 -8.03
N VAL A 42 -21.25 -2.26 -7.93
CA VAL A 42 -20.28 -2.48 -6.85
C VAL A 42 -20.86 -2.46 -5.44
N PRO A 43 -21.79 -1.54 -5.06
CA PRO A 43 -22.38 -1.55 -3.72
C PRO A 43 -23.18 -2.82 -3.39
N GLY A 44 -23.65 -3.54 -4.41
CA GLY A 44 -24.39 -4.79 -4.27
C GLY A 44 -23.53 -6.05 -4.37
N LEU A 45 -22.26 -5.93 -4.76
CA LEU A 45 -21.34 -7.07 -4.86
C LEU A 45 -20.89 -7.55 -3.48
N GLY A 46 -20.58 -8.84 -3.37
CA GLY A 46 -19.89 -9.41 -2.22
C GLY A 46 -18.44 -8.91 -2.12
N ARG A 47 -17.78 -9.24 -1.00
CA ARG A 47 -16.38 -8.84 -0.76
C ARG A 47 -15.47 -9.15 -1.94
N PHE A 48 -15.56 -10.36 -2.50
CA PHE A 48 -14.69 -10.77 -3.59
C PHE A 48 -15.01 -10.02 -4.89
N GLY A 49 -16.28 -9.89 -5.27
CA GLY A 49 -16.68 -9.10 -6.44
C GLY A 49 -16.28 -7.63 -6.33
N GLN A 50 -16.33 -7.03 -5.13
CA GLN A 50 -15.82 -5.68 -4.89
C GLN A 50 -14.31 -5.56 -5.15
N LEU A 51 -13.51 -6.52 -4.70
CA LEU A 51 -12.07 -6.54 -4.95
C LEU A 51 -11.77 -6.68 -6.46
N CYS A 52 -12.45 -7.59 -7.15
CA CYS A 52 -12.32 -7.73 -8.60
C CYS A 52 -12.72 -6.45 -9.35
N ALA A 53 -13.78 -5.76 -8.91
CA ALA A 53 -14.21 -4.50 -9.49
C ALA A 53 -13.18 -3.38 -9.30
N ILE A 54 -12.56 -3.27 -8.11
CA ILE A 54 -11.47 -2.32 -7.86
C ILE A 54 -10.31 -2.57 -8.83
N GLU A 55 -9.91 -3.82 -9.03
CA GLU A 55 -8.87 -4.18 -10.00
C GLU A 55 -9.24 -3.82 -11.45
N VAL A 56 -10.52 -3.96 -11.85
CA VAL A 56 -10.96 -3.45 -13.16
C VAL A 56 -10.78 -1.94 -13.23
N PHE A 57 -11.17 -1.19 -12.19
CA PHE A 57 -11.05 0.27 -12.17
C PHE A 57 -9.59 0.73 -12.28
N THR A 58 -8.68 0.12 -11.52
CA THR A 58 -7.25 0.45 -11.59
C THR A 58 -6.63 0.04 -12.91
N ALA A 59 -6.98 -1.13 -13.46
CA ALA A 59 -6.48 -1.56 -14.77
C ALA A 59 -6.90 -0.60 -15.90
N LEU A 60 -8.09 -0.02 -15.81
CA LEU A 60 -8.61 0.92 -16.81
C LEU A 60 -8.06 2.34 -16.67
N GLN A 61 -7.48 2.70 -15.52
CA GLN A 61 -6.89 4.03 -15.26
C GLN A 61 -7.89 5.18 -15.52
N ASP A 62 -9.18 4.95 -15.22
CA ASP A 62 -10.27 5.91 -15.42
C ASP A 62 -10.77 6.40 -14.06
N PRO A 63 -10.84 7.72 -13.80
CA PRO A 63 -11.19 8.26 -12.49
C PRO A 63 -12.70 8.31 -12.19
N ARG A 64 -13.57 7.91 -13.13
CA ARG A 64 -15.03 7.87 -12.93
C ARG A 64 -15.50 7.08 -11.69
N PRO A 65 -14.88 5.96 -11.29
CA PRO A 65 -15.25 5.20 -10.10
C PRO A 65 -14.95 5.91 -8.76
N GLY A 66 -14.37 7.12 -8.78
CA GLY A 66 -13.90 7.78 -7.56
C GLY A 66 -14.94 7.90 -6.44
N ASP A 67 -16.23 8.10 -6.75
CA ASP A 67 -17.26 8.20 -5.70
C ASP A 67 -17.55 6.83 -5.06
N VAL A 68 -17.66 5.76 -5.88
CA VAL A 68 -17.90 4.41 -5.33
C VAL A 68 -16.67 3.90 -4.57
N LEU A 69 -15.45 4.25 -5.01
CA LEU A 69 -14.23 3.94 -4.26
C LEU A 69 -14.15 4.68 -2.92
N ILE A 70 -14.64 5.93 -2.84
CA ILE A 70 -14.75 6.66 -1.58
C ILE A 70 -15.74 5.97 -0.64
N ASP A 71 -16.89 5.52 -1.15
CA ASP A 71 -17.89 4.79 -0.35
C ASP A 71 -17.34 3.45 0.17
N LEU A 72 -16.46 2.78 -0.60
CA LEU A 72 -15.81 1.54 -0.17
C LEU A 72 -14.80 1.72 0.98
N LEU A 73 -14.41 2.96 1.32
CA LEU A 73 -13.62 3.25 2.53
C LEU A 73 -14.42 3.07 3.84
N ASP A 74 -15.75 2.89 3.74
CA ASP A 74 -16.64 2.60 4.87
C ASP A 74 -17.11 1.11 4.86
N SER A 75 -16.41 0.22 4.14
CA SER A 75 -16.68 -1.21 4.09
C SER A 75 -16.45 -1.93 5.43
N GLU A 76 -17.13 -3.05 5.68
CA GLU A 76 -16.83 -3.88 6.85
C GLU A 76 -15.56 -4.74 6.65
N SER A 77 -14.99 -4.75 5.44
CA SER A 77 -13.79 -5.53 5.12
C SER A 77 -12.55 -4.66 5.03
N SER A 78 -11.58 -4.91 5.93
CA SER A 78 -10.25 -4.26 5.90
C SER A 78 -9.52 -4.45 4.57
N THR A 79 -9.69 -5.60 3.90
CA THR A 79 -9.12 -5.80 2.56
C THR A 79 -9.74 -4.87 1.51
N VAL A 80 -11.06 -4.63 1.58
CA VAL A 80 -11.73 -3.71 0.67
C VAL A 80 -11.31 -2.27 0.96
N HIS A 81 -11.16 -1.89 2.23
CA HIS A 81 -10.58 -0.59 2.61
C HIS A 81 -9.21 -0.37 1.99
N GLN A 82 -8.33 -1.36 2.17
CA GLN A 82 -6.96 -1.30 1.66
C GLN A 82 -6.96 -1.05 0.16
N TRP A 83 -7.68 -1.88 -0.61
CA TRP A 83 -7.68 -1.80 -2.07
C TRP A 83 -8.36 -0.54 -2.59
N ALA A 84 -9.43 -0.09 -1.91
CA ALA A 84 -10.06 1.18 -2.25
C ALA A 84 -9.11 2.36 -2.02
N ALA A 85 -8.37 2.38 -0.90
CA ALA A 85 -7.39 3.44 -0.63
C ALA A 85 -6.26 3.47 -1.68
N GLU A 86 -5.69 2.32 -2.02
CA GLU A 86 -4.69 2.18 -3.08
C GLU A 86 -5.24 2.68 -4.42
N ALA A 87 -6.42 2.22 -4.83
CA ALA A 87 -7.04 2.62 -6.09
C ALA A 87 -7.35 4.13 -6.16
N LEU A 88 -7.74 4.75 -5.04
CA LEU A 88 -7.97 6.20 -4.98
C LEU A 88 -6.69 7.00 -5.20
N ALA A 89 -5.55 6.49 -4.73
CA ALA A 89 -4.24 7.09 -4.96
C ALA A 89 -3.78 6.88 -6.41
N ASP A 90 -3.85 5.64 -6.91
CA ASP A 90 -3.46 5.27 -8.27
C ASP A 90 -4.24 6.06 -9.34
N LEU A 91 -5.54 6.29 -9.09
CA LEU A 91 -6.41 7.06 -9.97
C LEU A 91 -6.38 8.57 -9.68
N GLU A 92 -5.50 9.03 -8.81
CA GLU A 92 -5.29 10.43 -8.43
C GLU A 92 -6.59 11.16 -7.98
N ILE A 93 -7.46 10.47 -7.24
CA ILE A 93 -8.77 10.98 -6.80
C ILE A 93 -8.60 11.95 -5.62
N GLN A 94 -8.16 13.17 -5.92
CA GLN A 94 -7.91 14.23 -4.93
C GLN A 94 -9.10 14.51 -3.99
N ARG A 95 -10.34 14.35 -4.47
CA ARG A 95 -11.55 14.56 -3.65
C ARG A 95 -11.73 13.49 -2.57
N ALA A 96 -10.96 12.40 -2.59
CA ALA A 96 -11.03 11.33 -1.61
C ALA A 96 -10.29 11.61 -0.30
N VAL A 97 -9.43 12.64 -0.26
CA VAL A 97 -8.63 12.99 0.92
C VAL A 97 -9.46 13.05 2.22
N PRO A 98 -10.65 13.69 2.27
CA PRO A 98 -11.46 13.71 3.49
C PRO A 98 -11.99 12.32 3.91
N GLY A 99 -12.22 11.42 2.95
CA GLY A 99 -12.62 10.03 3.23
C GLY A 99 -11.45 9.24 3.80
N LEU A 100 -10.29 9.30 3.14
CA LEU A 100 -9.05 8.66 3.58
C LEU A 100 -8.62 9.12 4.98
N GLN A 101 -8.74 10.41 5.29
CA GLN A 101 -8.43 10.92 6.63
C GLN A 101 -9.36 10.35 7.70
N ARG A 102 -10.66 10.20 7.41
CA ARG A 102 -11.60 9.57 8.35
C ARG A 102 -11.30 8.09 8.54
N ALA A 103 -11.05 7.36 7.45
CA ALA A 103 -10.71 5.94 7.50
C ALA A 103 -9.41 5.71 8.27
N TYR A 104 -8.39 6.53 8.05
CA TYR A 104 -7.12 6.45 8.75
C TYR A 104 -7.25 6.77 10.25
N GLU A 105 -8.04 7.76 10.62
CA GLU A 105 -8.33 8.06 12.02
C GLU A 105 -9.09 6.91 12.70
N ALA A 106 -10.08 6.31 12.02
CA ALA A 106 -10.79 5.13 12.53
C ALA A 106 -9.85 3.94 12.72
N PHE A 107 -8.97 3.65 11.76
CA PHE A 107 -7.92 2.63 11.86
C PHE A 107 -7.04 2.86 13.09
N ARG A 108 -6.55 4.09 13.30
CA ARG A 108 -5.73 4.44 14.48
C ARG A 108 -6.48 4.19 15.79
N GLN A 109 -7.76 4.53 15.85
CA GLN A 109 -8.59 4.32 17.04
C GLN A 109 -8.83 2.85 17.38
N ARG A 110 -8.79 1.94 16.40
CA ARG A 110 -8.83 0.49 16.65
C ARG A 110 -7.55 -0.03 17.31
N GLY A 111 -6.46 0.73 17.24
CA GLY A 111 -5.18 0.37 17.87
C GLY A 111 -4.44 -0.75 17.14
N GLU A 112 -4.79 -1.00 15.89
CA GLU A 112 -4.13 -1.98 15.02
C GLU A 112 -2.67 -1.58 14.76
N ALA A 113 -1.88 -2.56 14.30
CA ALA A 113 -0.47 -2.37 13.98
C ALA A 113 -0.34 -1.41 12.78
N PRO A 114 0.39 -0.30 12.86
CA PRO A 114 0.55 0.63 11.74
C PRO A 114 1.10 -0.04 10.47
N ASP A 115 1.92 -1.09 10.57
CA ASP A 115 2.41 -1.89 9.44
C ASP A 115 1.42 -2.96 8.93
N ASP A 116 0.22 -3.04 9.50
CA ASP A 116 -0.89 -3.77 8.89
C ASP A 116 -1.18 -3.20 7.49
N SER A 117 -1.58 -4.06 6.56
CA SER A 117 -1.75 -3.71 5.16
C SER A 117 -2.76 -2.58 4.96
N GLU A 118 -3.85 -2.54 5.74
CA GLU A 118 -4.81 -1.43 5.72
C GLU A 118 -4.15 -0.11 6.15
N GLY A 119 -3.37 -0.13 7.25
CA GLY A 119 -2.69 1.05 7.75
C GLY A 119 -1.64 1.58 6.78
N VAL A 120 -0.90 0.69 6.13
CA VAL A 120 0.08 1.03 5.10
C VAL A 120 -0.59 1.67 3.89
N ALA A 121 -1.67 1.07 3.38
CA ALA A 121 -2.42 1.59 2.23
C ALA A 121 -3.01 2.98 2.50
N LEU A 122 -3.64 3.18 3.66
CA LEU A 122 -4.22 4.47 4.03
C LEU A 122 -3.16 5.57 4.14
N ARG A 123 -2.03 5.29 4.78
CA ARG A 123 -0.93 6.27 4.87
C ARG A 123 -0.32 6.55 3.50
N GLY A 124 -0.08 5.51 2.70
CA GLY A 124 0.43 5.63 1.33
C GLY A 124 -0.46 6.52 0.48
N ALA A 125 -1.76 6.23 0.43
CA ALA A 125 -2.73 7.01 -0.32
C ALA A 125 -2.80 8.48 0.13
N LEU A 126 -2.75 8.74 1.44
CA LEU A 126 -2.68 10.11 1.95
C LEU A 126 -1.39 10.81 1.54
N CYS A 127 -0.26 10.11 1.48
CA CYS A 127 1.02 10.67 1.02
C CYS A 127 0.99 10.98 -0.48
N ASP A 128 0.53 10.04 -1.30
CA ASP A 128 0.49 10.18 -2.76
C ASP A 128 -0.47 11.29 -3.20
N LEU A 129 -1.58 11.48 -2.48
CA LEU A 129 -2.49 12.59 -2.70
C LEU A 129 -2.04 13.91 -2.03
N GLY A 130 -0.88 13.94 -1.37
CA GLY A 130 -0.32 15.15 -0.75
C GLY A 130 -1.02 15.62 0.53
N ALA A 131 -1.78 14.73 1.19
CA ALA A 131 -2.50 14.97 2.43
C ALA A 131 -1.73 14.52 3.70
N ARG A 132 -0.60 13.83 3.54
CA ARG A 132 0.32 13.44 4.63
C ARG A 132 1.76 13.64 4.18
N ASP A 133 2.54 14.41 4.95
CA ASP A 133 3.96 14.63 4.68
C ASP A 133 4.79 13.44 5.20
N VAL A 134 5.56 12.80 4.32
CA VAL A 134 6.57 11.82 4.74
C VAL A 134 7.87 12.55 5.07
N VAL A 135 8.38 12.37 6.28
CA VAL A 135 9.71 12.87 6.63
C VAL A 135 10.75 11.90 6.07
N LEU A 136 11.38 12.31 4.97
CA LEU A 136 12.55 11.64 4.41
C LEU A 136 13.80 12.53 4.58
N PRO A 137 14.74 12.16 5.47
CA PRO A 137 15.96 12.94 5.71
C PRO A 137 16.75 13.19 4.42
N PRO A 138 17.36 14.38 4.21
CA PRO A 138 18.08 14.68 2.96
C PRO A 138 19.19 13.68 2.61
N ARG A 139 19.89 13.18 3.63
CA ARG A 139 20.91 12.14 3.45
C ARG A 139 20.29 10.82 2.99
N ALA A 140 19.19 10.38 3.61
CA ALA A 140 18.46 9.19 3.17
C ALA A 140 17.93 9.37 1.75
N ALA A 141 17.35 10.53 1.42
CA ALA A 141 16.88 10.84 0.07
C ALA A 141 18.00 10.74 -0.98
N ALA A 142 19.19 11.24 -0.67
CA ALA A 142 20.35 11.23 -1.57
C ALA A 142 20.95 9.83 -1.80
N LEU A 143 20.66 8.87 -0.93
CA LEU A 143 21.13 7.49 -1.03
C LEU A 143 20.16 6.57 -1.79
N ARG A 144 18.99 7.10 -2.22
CA ARG A 144 17.99 6.32 -2.95
C ARG A 144 18.51 5.85 -4.29
N ARG A 145 18.01 4.68 -4.70
CA ARG A 145 18.09 4.18 -6.07
C ARG A 145 16.68 4.17 -6.64
N SER A 146 16.45 4.95 -7.69
CA SER A 146 15.18 4.93 -8.41
C SER A 146 15.03 3.60 -9.16
N LEU A 147 13.89 2.94 -8.93
CA LEU A 147 13.46 1.73 -9.60
C LEU A 147 11.97 1.92 -9.93
N GLU A 148 11.55 1.51 -11.14
CA GLU A 148 10.17 1.78 -11.62
C GLU A 148 9.09 1.25 -10.68
N ASN A 149 9.32 0.10 -10.03
CA ASN A 149 8.31 -0.58 -9.21
C ASN A 149 8.71 -0.70 -7.73
N LEU A 150 9.75 0.01 -7.30
CA LEU A 150 10.24 0.01 -5.92
C LEU A 150 10.78 1.42 -5.58
N ASP A 151 9.89 2.34 -5.20
CA ASP A 151 10.27 3.64 -4.64
C ASP A 151 9.49 3.86 -3.32
N PRO A 152 10.15 4.32 -2.24
CA PRO A 152 11.58 4.50 -2.10
C PRO A 152 12.35 3.20 -1.83
N ALA A 153 13.45 3.03 -2.55
CA ALA A 153 14.40 1.92 -2.37
C ALA A 153 15.85 2.43 -2.22
N TRP A 154 16.64 1.68 -1.45
CA TRP A 154 18.04 1.98 -1.17
C TRP A 154 18.92 0.77 -1.45
N PRO A 155 20.10 0.93 -2.07
CA PRO A 155 21.10 -0.14 -2.08
C PRO A 155 21.39 -0.64 -0.65
N THR A 156 21.47 -1.95 -0.45
CA THR A 156 21.61 -2.53 0.91
C THR A 156 22.89 -2.11 1.63
N VAL A 157 23.91 -1.65 0.89
CA VAL A 157 25.13 -1.00 1.43
C VAL A 157 24.84 0.28 2.23
N HIS A 158 23.72 0.95 1.96
CA HIS A 158 23.30 2.16 2.66
C HIS A 158 22.20 1.93 3.70
N LEU A 159 21.68 0.70 3.84
CA LEU A 159 20.51 0.41 4.67
C LEU A 159 20.67 0.85 6.14
N ALA A 160 21.80 0.50 6.77
CA ALA A 160 22.09 0.88 8.15
C ALA A 160 22.17 2.42 8.31
N GLU A 161 22.78 3.10 7.34
CA GLU A 161 22.88 4.56 7.35
C GLU A 161 21.50 5.21 7.21
N VAL A 162 20.63 4.68 6.35
CA VAL A 162 19.26 5.18 6.17
C VAL A 162 18.44 5.02 7.45
N ILE A 163 18.54 3.88 8.13
CA ILE A 163 17.87 3.63 9.42
C ILE A 163 18.34 4.62 10.48
N GLU A 164 19.64 4.88 10.58
CA GLU A 164 20.20 5.89 11.48
C GLU A 164 19.68 7.30 11.16
N GLN A 165 19.60 7.67 9.88
CA GLN A 165 19.06 8.95 9.46
C GLN A 165 17.58 9.10 9.82
N LEU A 166 16.77 8.08 9.57
CA LEU A 166 15.34 8.06 9.94
C LEU A 166 15.18 8.24 11.45
N ALA A 167 15.90 7.47 12.26
CA ALA A 167 15.84 7.57 13.71
C ALA A 167 16.29 8.96 14.22
N ALA A 168 17.35 9.53 13.64
CA ALA A 168 17.84 10.86 13.99
C ALA A 168 16.82 11.98 13.67
N HIS A 169 15.84 11.71 12.79
CA HIS A 169 14.74 12.62 12.46
C HIS A 169 13.41 12.19 13.08
N GLY A 170 13.46 11.40 14.16
CA GLY A 170 12.29 11.01 14.92
C GLY A 170 11.34 10.08 14.18
N GLN A 171 11.84 9.31 13.20
CA GLN A 171 11.07 8.33 12.44
C GLN A 171 11.32 6.93 13.00
N ALA A 172 10.26 6.17 13.24
CA ALA A 172 10.34 4.79 13.71
C ALA A 172 10.27 3.83 12.51
N VAL A 173 11.33 3.03 12.30
CA VAL A 173 11.39 2.00 11.27
C VAL A 173 10.59 0.78 11.73
N LEU A 174 9.61 0.35 10.93
CA LEU A 174 8.72 -0.78 11.21
C LEU A 174 9.25 -2.09 10.67
N TYR A 175 9.73 -2.08 9.43
CA TYR A 175 10.38 -3.21 8.79
C TYR A 175 11.16 -2.74 7.56
N PHE A 176 11.96 -3.63 7.00
CA PHE A 176 12.49 -3.47 5.64
C PHE A 176 12.40 -4.79 4.87
N GLN A 177 12.22 -4.70 3.55
CA GLN A 177 12.22 -5.85 2.65
C GLN A 177 13.41 -5.75 1.71
N VAL A 178 14.06 -6.89 1.41
CA VAL A 178 15.23 -6.94 0.54
C VAL A 178 14.84 -7.55 -0.79
N TRP A 179 15.24 -6.86 -1.86
CA TRP A 179 14.90 -7.20 -3.23
C TRP A 179 16.17 -7.41 -4.04
N GLN A 180 16.20 -8.51 -4.78
CA GLN A 180 17.21 -8.72 -5.80
C GLN A 180 16.74 -8.11 -7.13
N VAL A 181 17.54 -7.21 -7.68
CA VAL A 181 17.31 -6.56 -8.97
C VAL A 181 17.98 -7.39 -10.07
N LYS A 182 17.20 -8.00 -10.94
CA LYS A 182 17.71 -8.81 -12.05
C LYS A 182 18.24 -7.92 -13.19
N PRO A 183 19.20 -8.43 -13.98
CA PRO A 183 19.54 -7.83 -15.27
C PRO A 183 18.28 -7.74 -16.14
N GLY A 184 17.86 -6.54 -16.50
CA GLY A 184 16.60 -6.30 -17.24
C GLY A 184 15.45 -5.70 -16.41
N GLY A 185 15.67 -5.36 -15.14
CA GLY A 185 14.76 -4.50 -14.36
C GLY A 185 13.73 -5.24 -13.50
N GLY A 186 13.52 -6.54 -13.72
CA GLY A 186 12.66 -7.33 -12.84
C GLY A 186 13.23 -7.48 -11.43
N THR A 187 12.37 -7.55 -10.42
CA THR A 187 12.75 -7.76 -9.02
C THR A 187 12.26 -9.11 -8.54
N PHE A 188 13.01 -9.76 -7.65
CA PHE A 188 12.55 -10.93 -6.90
C PHE A 188 12.85 -10.68 -5.42
N GLY A 189 11.83 -10.80 -4.59
CA GLY A 189 11.90 -10.46 -3.17
C GLY A 189 12.12 -11.67 -2.28
N GLY A 190 12.87 -11.44 -1.20
CA GLY A 190 12.82 -12.25 0.01
C GLY A 190 12.48 -11.35 1.19
N HIS A 191 11.71 -11.84 2.16
CA HIS A 191 11.48 -11.07 3.38
C HIS A 191 12.80 -10.91 4.14
N GLY A 192 13.19 -9.66 4.40
CA GLY A 192 14.12 -9.34 5.48
C GLY A 192 13.45 -9.59 6.84
N PRO A 193 14.18 -9.53 7.96
CA PRO A 193 13.56 -9.62 9.28
C PRO A 193 12.54 -8.48 9.45
N SER A 194 11.35 -8.82 9.94
CA SER A 194 10.28 -7.89 10.33
C SER A 194 10.29 -7.68 11.85
N ILE A 195 9.92 -6.50 12.34
CA ILE A 195 9.71 -6.29 13.77
C ILE A 195 8.65 -7.29 14.24
N ASP A 196 8.92 -7.97 15.35
CA ASP A 196 7.85 -8.56 16.14
C ASP A 196 7.14 -7.39 16.81
N TRP A 197 5.95 -7.02 16.31
CA TRP A 197 5.25 -5.75 16.56
C TRP A 197 4.66 -5.65 18.00
N GLU A 198 5.40 -6.10 19.00
CA GLU A 198 5.13 -5.86 20.42
C GLU A 198 5.85 -4.57 20.91
N ILE A 199 5.79 -3.49 20.14
CA ILE A 199 6.27 -2.19 20.63
C ILE A 199 5.29 -1.68 21.69
N ASP A 200 5.78 -1.36 22.89
CA ASP A 200 4.95 -0.73 23.91
C ASP A 200 4.62 0.73 23.50
N ARG A 201 3.46 0.89 22.87
CA ARG A 201 2.94 2.18 22.36
C ARG A 201 2.68 3.22 23.47
N ARG A 202 2.79 2.84 24.75
CA ARG A 202 2.67 3.77 25.89
C ARG A 202 4.00 4.47 26.20
N LEU A 203 5.10 4.02 25.60
CA LEU A 203 6.39 4.67 25.75
C LEU A 203 6.37 6.05 25.08
N PRO A 204 7.16 7.01 25.59
CA PRO A 204 7.43 8.26 24.89
C PRO A 204 7.91 7.99 23.45
N TRP A 205 7.49 8.82 22.49
CA TRP A 205 7.79 8.62 21.07
C TRP A 205 9.30 8.52 20.78
N ASP A 206 10.11 9.35 21.41
CA ASP A 206 11.57 9.31 21.30
C ASP A 206 12.16 7.97 21.76
N ARG A 207 11.54 7.34 22.77
CA ARG A 207 11.90 5.99 23.20
C ARG A 207 11.52 4.94 22.16
N ILE A 208 10.32 5.03 21.58
CA ILE A 208 9.86 4.13 20.51
C ILE A 208 10.82 4.17 19.32
N VAL A 209 11.23 5.37 18.88
CA VAL A 209 12.18 5.57 17.78
C VAL A 209 13.52 4.88 18.07
N VAL A 210 14.04 5.05 19.30
CA VAL A 210 15.31 4.41 19.71
C VAL A 210 15.18 2.88 19.73
N ASP A 211 14.07 2.35 20.24
CA ASP A 211 13.84 0.92 20.32
C ASP A 211 13.70 0.30 18.91
N CYS A 212 12.96 0.93 18.01
CA CYS A 212 12.87 0.53 16.59
C CYS A 212 14.24 0.51 15.90
N ARG A 213 15.04 1.56 16.09
CA ARG A 213 16.39 1.63 15.53
C ARG A 213 17.28 0.51 16.07
N ASN A 214 17.30 0.31 17.39
CA ASN A 214 18.13 -0.71 18.03
C ASN A 214 17.76 -2.13 17.59
N TRP A 215 16.49 -2.35 17.26
CA TRP A 215 16.03 -3.59 16.66
C TRP A 215 16.45 -3.71 15.18
N ALA A 216 16.28 -2.65 14.38
CA ALA A 216 16.47 -2.72 12.92
C ALA A 216 17.95 -2.74 12.50
N LEU A 217 18.80 -2.07 13.26
CA LEU A 217 20.19 -1.84 12.89
C LEU A 217 21.02 -3.13 12.79
N PRO A 218 20.99 -4.07 13.76
CA PRO A 218 21.74 -5.33 13.64
C PRO A 218 21.34 -6.16 12.41
N ALA A 219 20.04 -6.19 12.10
CA ALA A 219 19.53 -6.86 10.92
C ALA A 219 20.02 -6.20 9.62
N ALA A 220 20.00 -4.87 9.57
CA ALA A 220 20.52 -4.10 8.45
C ALA A 220 22.03 -4.29 8.26
N GLU A 221 22.81 -4.38 9.33
CA GLU A 221 24.26 -4.64 9.30
C GLU A 221 24.56 -6.05 8.78
N ALA A 222 23.76 -7.05 9.18
CA ALA A 222 23.90 -8.43 8.75
C ALA A 222 23.43 -8.69 7.30
N THR A 223 22.64 -7.79 6.72
CA THR A 223 22.12 -7.91 5.34
C THR A 223 23.27 -7.84 4.33
N ASP A 224 23.28 -8.74 3.34
CA ASP A 224 24.26 -8.78 2.23
C ASP A 224 24.31 -7.43 1.47
N LYS A 225 25.52 -7.01 1.10
CA LYS A 225 25.84 -5.74 0.45
C LYS A 225 26.08 -5.87 -1.05
N ALA A 226 25.66 -6.98 -1.65
CA ALA A 226 25.75 -7.19 -3.08
C ALA A 226 25.09 -6.03 -3.87
N PRO A 227 25.70 -5.59 -4.98
CA PRO A 227 25.29 -4.37 -5.69
C PRO A 227 23.93 -4.49 -6.41
N ASP A 228 23.43 -5.71 -6.59
CA ASP A 228 22.11 -6.02 -7.13
C ASP A 228 21.03 -6.09 -6.05
N LEU A 229 21.36 -5.91 -4.78
CA LEU A 229 20.40 -5.88 -3.69
C LEU A 229 19.99 -4.45 -3.32
N VAL A 230 18.69 -4.26 -3.17
CA VAL A 230 18.08 -3.04 -2.63
C VAL A 230 17.13 -3.39 -1.48
N ALA A 231 16.82 -2.40 -0.66
CA ALA A 231 15.84 -2.52 0.40
C ALA A 231 14.76 -1.43 0.28
N THR A 232 13.50 -1.79 0.49
CA THR A 232 12.42 -0.87 0.82
C THR A 232 12.24 -0.84 2.33
N ILE A 233 11.86 0.31 2.89
CA ILE A 233 11.72 0.50 4.34
C ILE A 233 10.31 1.03 4.60
N CYS A 234 9.63 0.50 5.60
CA CYS A 234 8.41 1.10 6.14
C CYS A 234 8.76 1.86 7.42
N TRP A 235 8.33 3.11 7.52
CA TRP A 235 8.52 3.92 8.72
C TRP A 235 7.33 4.84 8.97
N ILE A 236 7.22 5.29 10.21
CA ILE A 236 6.16 6.16 10.70
C ILE A 236 6.72 7.27 11.59
N ASP A 237 5.90 8.28 11.84
CA ASP A 237 6.14 9.36 12.79
C ASP A 237 5.10 9.34 13.93
N ALA A 238 5.25 10.26 14.89
CA ALA A 238 4.40 10.33 16.07
C ALA A 238 2.91 10.55 15.76
N SER A 239 2.58 11.11 14.58
CA SER A 239 1.20 11.33 14.15
C SER A 239 0.50 10.05 13.72
N ASP A 240 1.22 8.93 13.54
CA ASP A 240 0.63 7.67 13.11
C ASP A 240 0.18 6.76 14.26
N LEU A 241 0.45 7.14 15.52
CA LEU A 241 0.12 6.36 16.71
C LEU A 241 -1.06 6.87 17.53
#